data_AF-A0A835DXT6-F1
#
_entry.id   AF-A0A835DXT6-F1
#
_cell.length_a   1.000
_cell.length_b   1.000
_cell.length_c   1.000
_cell.angle_alpha   90.00
_cell.angle_beta   90.00
_cell.angle_gamma   90.00
#
_symmetry.space_group_name_H-M   'P 1'
#
loop_
_entity.id
_entity.type
_entity.pdbx_description
1 polymer ?
#
loop_
_entity_poly.entity_id
_entity_poly.type
_entity_poly.pdbx_seq_one_letter_code
_entity_poly.pdbx_strand_id
1 'polypeptide(L)'
;MAAMMMKVVLVVACLQLAAFAVVQSSSWHQQRLMLATPSTQNKCTNTKTNKTTCSASCNKRCPHKCLIQCPSCKTFCLCDFYPGVSCGDPRFTGADGNNFYFHGKKDKDFCIVSDSDLHINAHFIGKRNPAMSRDFTWIQALGIRFAHHHLYVGAQKTTRWDAATDHLSVAFDDESVELPRFVGSRWAAPSAPALSITRTAQVNTVVVELRGVFRIMANVVPITAEDSRIHNYGVTEEDDDSLAHLDLGFKFYDLTDDVHGVLGQTYRPNYVNRLNVTSNMPVMGGAPDYLSSDLFSTDCAVARFGRRIRQGAAATTTTIGGPANIAMDTHQTE
;
A
#
# COMPACT_ATOMS: atom_id res chain seq x y z
N MET A 1 10.06 51.49 71.86
CA MET A 1 9.10 50.38 72.01
C MET A 1 9.53 49.24 71.09
N ALA A 2 9.70 48.04 71.66
CA ALA A 2 9.86 46.71 71.04
C ALA A 2 10.95 46.53 69.94
N ALA A 3 12.13 45.99 70.24
CA ALA A 3 12.46 44.57 70.50
C ALA A 3 12.68 43.71 69.24
N MET A 4 13.94 43.71 68.82
CA MET A 4 14.75 42.59 68.32
C MET A 4 14.13 41.18 68.48
N MET A 5 13.95 40.43 67.38
CA MET A 5 14.10 38.97 67.37
C MET A 5 14.45 38.44 65.98
N MET A 6 15.72 38.06 65.87
CA MET A 6 16.29 37.17 64.89
C MET A 6 15.66 35.78 65.03
N LYS A 7 15.05 35.25 63.98
CA LYS A 7 14.73 33.82 63.86
C LYS A 7 15.21 33.29 62.52
N VAL A 8 16.34 32.60 62.61
CA VAL A 8 16.78 31.52 61.74
C VAL A 8 15.59 30.62 61.43
N VAL A 9 15.24 30.46 60.15
CA VAL A 9 14.39 29.34 59.71
C VAL A 9 15.04 28.70 58.49
N LEU A 10 15.20 27.40 58.63
CA LEU A 10 15.96 26.45 57.84
C LEU A 10 15.76 26.57 56.33
N VAL A 11 16.89 26.44 55.63
CA VAL A 11 16.95 25.87 54.27
C VAL A 11 16.41 24.44 54.34
N VAL A 12 15.16 24.24 53.94
CA VAL A 12 14.61 22.91 53.67
C VAL A 12 14.80 22.64 52.19
N ALA A 13 15.85 21.88 51.88
CA ALA A 13 16.01 21.20 50.61
C ALA A 13 14.88 20.18 50.45
N CYS A 14 13.79 20.58 49.82
CA CYS A 14 12.77 19.64 49.36
C CYS A 14 13.22 19.09 48.00
N LEU A 15 13.91 17.95 48.06
CA LEU A 15 14.06 17.01 46.95
C LEU A 15 12.66 16.60 46.47
N GLN A 16 12.07 17.37 45.56
CA GLN A 16 10.99 16.85 44.74
C GLN A 16 11.62 16.02 43.63
N LEU A 17 11.76 14.74 43.92
CA LEU A 17 11.82 13.69 42.91
C LEU A 17 10.55 13.81 42.08
N ALA A 18 10.62 14.55 40.97
CA ALA A 18 9.71 14.35 39.86
C ALA A 18 9.98 12.91 39.39
N ALA A 19 9.17 11.98 39.87
CA ALA A 19 9.05 10.67 39.29
C ALA A 19 8.52 10.88 37.87
N PHE A 20 9.44 11.07 36.93
CA PHE A 20 9.20 10.68 35.56
C PHE A 20 8.86 9.20 35.64
N ALA A 21 7.56 8.90 35.68
CA ALA A 21 7.07 7.64 35.18
C ALA A 21 7.46 7.64 33.70
N VAL A 22 8.70 7.24 33.42
CA VAL A 22 9.05 6.61 32.16
C VAL A 22 8.02 5.50 32.07
N VAL A 23 6.99 5.72 31.24
CA VAL A 23 6.20 4.64 30.72
C VAL A 23 7.24 3.78 30.03
N GLN A 24 7.74 2.78 30.76
CA GLN A 24 8.53 1.71 30.19
C GLN A 24 7.59 1.10 29.17
N SER A 25 7.77 1.51 27.91
CA SER A 25 7.20 0.81 26.78
C SER A 25 7.53 -0.65 27.03
N SER A 26 6.51 -1.44 27.35
CA SER A 26 6.66 -2.85 27.58
C SER A 26 7.46 -3.40 26.41
N SER A 27 8.53 -4.11 26.75
CA SER A 27 9.48 -4.65 25.79
C SER A 27 8.82 -5.78 25.02
N TRP A 28 7.96 -5.42 24.07
CA TRP A 28 7.60 -6.29 22.97
C TRP A 28 8.90 -6.74 22.33
N HIS A 29 9.11 -8.06 22.24
CA HIS A 29 10.14 -8.64 21.38
C HIS A 29 10.06 -7.95 20.02
N GLN A 30 10.99 -7.03 19.76
CA GLN A 30 10.98 -6.25 18.54
C GLN A 30 11.43 -7.19 17.41
N GLN A 31 10.45 -7.88 16.83
CA GLN A 31 10.65 -8.68 15.64
C GLN A 31 11.13 -7.73 14.54
N ARG A 32 12.43 -7.81 14.22
CA ARG A 32 13.04 -6.95 13.21
C ARG A 32 12.89 -7.65 11.86
N LEU A 33 12.19 -6.99 10.94
CA LEU A 33 12.18 -7.40 9.53
C LEU A 33 13.37 -6.76 8.82
N MET A 34 14.16 -7.57 8.14
CA MET A 34 15.26 -7.13 7.29
C MET A 34 14.96 -7.46 5.84
N LEU A 35 15.23 -6.52 4.92
CA LEU A 35 15.11 -6.72 3.48
C LEU A 35 16.39 -7.39 2.97
N ALA A 36 16.26 -8.45 2.16
CA ALA A 36 17.37 -9.25 1.65
C ALA A 36 17.17 -9.60 0.17
N THR A 37 18.26 -9.91 -0.53
CA THR A 37 18.26 -10.40 -1.92
C THR A 37 18.64 -11.89 -1.99
N PRO A 38 18.21 -12.65 -3.02
CA PRO A 38 18.40 -14.10 -3.11
C PRO A 38 19.84 -14.60 -3.04
N SER A 39 20.82 -13.78 -3.42
CA SER A 39 22.24 -14.11 -3.38
C SER A 39 22.92 -13.83 -2.04
N THR A 40 22.23 -13.20 -1.08
CA THR A 40 22.83 -12.77 0.20
C THR A 40 22.38 -13.65 1.38
N GLN A 41 23.35 -14.25 2.07
CA GLN A 41 23.11 -14.93 3.33
C GLN A 41 23.18 -13.90 4.47
N ASN A 42 22.05 -13.69 5.15
CA ASN A 42 21.92 -12.68 6.18
C ASN A 42 21.92 -13.32 7.58
N LYS A 43 22.66 -12.71 8.51
CA LYS A 43 22.77 -13.17 9.90
C LYS A 43 21.86 -12.34 10.81
N CYS A 44 20.95 -13.00 11.52
CA CYS A 44 20.19 -12.38 12.60
C CYS A 44 21.04 -12.41 13.87
N THR A 45 21.53 -11.26 14.33
CA THR A 45 22.29 -11.16 15.58
C THR A 45 21.45 -10.50 16.67
N ASN A 46 21.36 -11.14 17.84
CA ASN A 46 20.73 -10.54 19.01
C ASN A 46 21.62 -9.42 19.55
N THR A 47 21.12 -8.19 19.55
CA THR A 47 21.87 -7.00 19.95
C THR A 47 22.24 -6.97 21.44
N LYS A 48 21.51 -7.70 22.30
CA LYS A 48 21.79 -7.77 23.74
C LYS A 48 22.86 -8.80 24.09
N THR A 49 22.91 -9.92 23.38
CA THR A 49 23.83 -11.03 23.68
C THR A 49 25.00 -11.15 22.70
N ASN A 50 24.99 -10.35 21.63
CA ASN A 50 25.93 -10.38 20.51
C ASN A 50 26.10 -11.78 19.88
N LYS A 51 25.10 -12.66 20.05
CA LYS A 51 25.08 -14.00 19.47
C LYS A 51 24.21 -14.00 18.22
N THR A 52 24.72 -14.60 17.14
CA THR A 52 23.92 -14.90 15.95
C THR A 52 22.87 -15.93 16.32
N THR A 53 21.59 -15.56 16.24
CA THR A 53 20.48 -16.45 16.56
C THR A 53 20.20 -17.42 15.42
N CYS A 54 20.40 -16.97 14.17
CA CYS A 54 20.21 -17.78 12.98
C CYS A 54 20.78 -17.07 11.73
N SER A 55 20.97 -17.83 10.64
CA SER A 55 21.33 -17.30 9.33
C SER A 55 20.32 -17.77 8.29
N ALA A 56 19.86 -16.87 7.41
CA ALA A 56 18.87 -17.18 6.39
C ALA A 56 19.20 -16.53 5.05
N SER A 57 18.84 -17.20 3.97
CA SER A 57 18.84 -16.70 2.59
C SER A 57 17.41 -16.69 2.06
N CYS A 58 17.13 -15.82 1.09
CA CYS A 58 15.80 -15.82 0.48
C CYS A 58 15.51 -17.16 -0.19
N ASN A 59 14.25 -17.58 -0.15
CA ASN A 59 13.80 -18.73 -0.91
C ASN A 59 14.06 -18.47 -2.41
N LYS A 60 14.44 -19.50 -3.17
CA LYS A 60 14.63 -19.42 -4.63
C LYS A 60 13.38 -18.96 -5.38
N ARG A 61 12.20 -19.13 -4.77
CA ARG A 61 10.91 -18.62 -5.27
C ARG A 61 10.82 -17.08 -5.24
N CYS A 62 11.68 -16.38 -4.48
CA CYS A 62 11.70 -14.93 -4.45
C CYS A 62 12.66 -14.42 -5.53
N PRO A 63 12.20 -13.90 -6.68
CA PRO A 63 13.10 -13.55 -7.79
C PRO A 63 14.00 -12.34 -7.48
N HIS A 64 13.53 -11.38 -6.65
CA HIS A 64 14.24 -10.12 -6.43
C HIS A 64 14.57 -9.82 -4.97
N LYS A 65 13.58 -9.90 -4.06
CA LYS A 65 13.74 -9.53 -2.64
C LYS A 65 12.90 -10.41 -1.70
N CYS A 66 13.35 -10.59 -0.47
CA CYS A 66 12.59 -11.22 0.61
C CYS A 66 12.75 -10.46 1.93
N LEU A 67 11.81 -10.66 2.85
CA LEU A 67 11.88 -10.22 4.24
C LEU A 67 12.37 -11.37 5.10
N ILE A 68 13.35 -11.10 5.97
CA ILE A 68 13.84 -12.04 6.98
C ILE A 68 13.41 -11.52 8.34
N GLN A 69 12.60 -12.31 9.05
CA GLN A 69 12.16 -11.99 10.40
C GLN A 69 13.18 -12.54 11.40
N CYS A 70 13.82 -11.63 12.14
CA CYS A 70 14.69 -12.00 13.25
C CYS A 70 13.94 -11.98 14.58
N PRO A 71 14.21 -12.93 15.51
CA PRO A 71 15.29 -13.92 15.47
C PRO A 71 14.89 -15.29 14.87
N SER A 72 13.68 -15.44 14.30
CA SER A 72 13.14 -16.73 13.85
C SER A 72 13.72 -17.25 12.52
N CYS A 73 14.41 -16.40 11.75
CA CYS A 73 14.90 -16.70 10.39
C CYS A 73 13.83 -17.19 9.42
N LYS A 74 12.58 -16.87 9.68
CA LYS A 74 11.54 -17.07 8.68
C LYS A 74 11.80 -16.11 7.52
N THR A 75 11.87 -16.67 6.32
CA THR A 75 12.04 -15.91 5.09
C THR A 75 10.72 -15.86 4.35
N PHE A 76 10.42 -14.66 3.86
CA PHE A 76 9.15 -14.36 3.24
C PHE A 76 9.47 -13.68 1.93
N CYS A 77 9.12 -14.29 0.80
CA CYS A 77 9.18 -13.53 -0.46
C CYS A 77 8.32 -12.30 -0.29
N LEU A 78 8.78 -11.13 -0.76
CA LEU A 78 7.90 -9.95 -0.78
C LEU A 78 6.57 -10.30 -1.47
N CYS A 79 6.65 -11.12 -2.53
CA CYS A 79 5.56 -11.77 -3.25
C CYS A 79 4.53 -12.55 -2.43
N ASP A 80 4.93 -13.10 -1.27
CA ASP A 80 4.15 -14.10 -0.53
C ASP A 80 3.50 -13.50 0.73
N PHE A 81 3.83 -12.26 1.12
CA PHE A 81 3.55 -11.76 2.48
C PHE A 81 2.57 -10.60 2.62
N TYR A 82 2.10 -10.00 1.53
CA TYR A 82 1.00 -9.04 1.60
C TYR A 82 -0.08 -9.33 0.55
N PRO A 83 -1.36 -9.10 0.85
CA PRO A 83 -2.35 -8.94 -0.18
C PRO A 83 -1.89 -7.82 -1.13
N GLY A 84 -1.68 -8.12 -2.41
CA GLY A 84 -1.42 -7.15 -3.44
C GLY A 84 0.04 -6.92 -3.76
N VAL A 85 0.95 -7.91 -3.57
CA VAL A 85 2.35 -7.86 -4.09
C VAL A 85 2.51 -8.71 -5.36
N SER A 86 2.71 -8.04 -6.50
CA SER A 86 2.74 -8.62 -7.84
C SER A 86 4.08 -9.29 -8.11
N CYS A 87 4.12 -10.61 -8.24
CA CYS A 87 5.31 -11.31 -8.77
C CYS A 87 5.03 -11.86 -10.16
N GLY A 88 4.56 -10.96 -11.03
CA GLY A 88 4.21 -11.16 -12.42
C GLY A 88 3.07 -10.22 -12.81
N ASP A 89 3.28 -9.35 -13.80
CA ASP A 89 2.48 -8.15 -13.95
C ASP A 89 1.30 -8.27 -14.93
N PRO A 90 0.20 -7.55 -14.66
CA PRO A 90 -0.20 -6.89 -13.41
C PRO A 90 -1.06 -7.85 -12.55
N ARG A 91 -0.49 -8.38 -11.46
CA ARG A 91 -1.17 -9.28 -10.51
C ARG A 91 -1.50 -8.56 -9.21
N PHE A 92 -2.71 -8.78 -8.74
CA PHE A 92 -3.22 -8.29 -7.46
C PHE A 92 -3.52 -9.49 -6.54
N THR A 93 -3.63 -9.21 -5.24
CA THR A 93 -4.25 -10.13 -4.29
C THR A 93 -5.38 -9.39 -3.61
N GLY A 94 -6.57 -9.94 -3.69
CA GLY A 94 -7.75 -9.37 -3.06
C GLY A 94 -7.72 -9.46 -1.54
N ALA A 95 -8.67 -8.80 -0.89
CA ALA A 95 -8.85 -8.89 0.57
C ALA A 95 -9.19 -10.32 1.04
N ASP A 96 -9.75 -11.14 0.14
CA ASP A 96 -10.02 -12.56 0.35
C ASP A 96 -8.75 -13.45 0.27
N GLY A 97 -7.58 -12.85 0.04
CA GLY A 97 -6.30 -13.54 -0.07
C GLY A 97 -6.07 -14.23 -1.42
N ASN A 98 -7.03 -14.17 -2.34
CA ASN A 98 -6.89 -14.78 -3.66
C ASN A 98 -6.14 -13.86 -4.62
N ASN A 99 -5.25 -14.47 -5.40
CA ASN A 99 -4.51 -13.76 -6.43
C ASN A 99 -5.32 -13.69 -7.71
N PHE A 100 -5.18 -12.59 -8.45
CA PHE A 100 -5.78 -12.41 -9.76
C PHE A 100 -4.99 -11.44 -10.63
N TYR A 101 -5.17 -11.54 -11.94
CA TYR A 101 -4.55 -10.66 -12.92
C TYR A 101 -5.58 -9.67 -13.46
N PHE A 102 -5.16 -8.45 -13.76
CA PHE A 102 -6.00 -7.47 -14.44
C PHE A 102 -5.25 -6.87 -15.63
N HIS A 103 -5.41 -7.44 -16.82
CA HIS A 103 -4.58 -7.08 -17.96
C HIS A 103 -4.64 -5.60 -18.37
N GLY A 104 -5.73 -4.89 -18.06
CA GLY A 104 -5.88 -3.48 -18.48
C GLY A 104 -5.61 -3.31 -19.98
N LYS A 105 -4.94 -2.23 -20.35
CA LYS A 105 -4.50 -1.93 -21.71
C LYS A 105 -3.28 -1.00 -21.66
N LYS A 106 -2.38 -1.13 -22.63
CA LYS A 106 -1.24 -0.23 -22.81
C LYS A 106 -1.71 1.23 -22.95
N ASP A 107 -0.95 2.13 -22.32
CA ASP A 107 -1.08 3.59 -22.34
C ASP A 107 -2.48 4.05 -21.90
N LYS A 108 -2.99 3.42 -20.84
CA LYS A 108 -4.30 3.72 -20.24
C LYS A 108 -4.23 3.70 -18.72
N ASP A 109 -5.10 4.50 -18.12
CA ASP A 109 -5.26 4.61 -16.67
C ASP A 109 -6.50 3.84 -16.22
N PHE A 110 -6.36 3.09 -15.12
CA PHE A 110 -7.44 2.29 -14.56
C PHE A 110 -7.59 2.51 -13.06
N CYS A 111 -8.84 2.58 -12.62
CA CYS A 111 -9.24 2.69 -11.23
C CYS A 111 -9.01 1.37 -10.48
N ILE A 112 -7.97 1.36 -9.66
CA ILE A 112 -7.59 0.22 -8.82
C ILE A 112 -8.41 0.21 -7.53
N VAL A 113 -8.55 1.38 -6.89
CA VAL A 113 -9.38 1.57 -5.70
C VAL A 113 -10.12 2.89 -5.83
N SER A 114 -11.42 2.89 -5.57
CA SER A 114 -12.19 4.09 -5.35
C SER A 114 -13.14 3.90 -4.19
N ASP A 115 -12.99 4.76 -3.21
CA ASP A 115 -13.83 4.89 -2.02
C ASP A 115 -14.23 6.36 -1.84
N SER A 116 -15.00 6.72 -0.82
CA SER A 116 -15.44 8.10 -0.56
C SER A 116 -14.28 9.10 -0.46
N ASP A 117 -13.21 8.70 0.23
CA ASP A 117 -12.10 9.59 0.62
C ASP A 117 -10.73 9.14 0.07
N LEU A 118 -10.70 8.06 -0.72
CA LEU A 118 -9.50 7.53 -1.37
C LEU A 118 -9.79 7.13 -2.82
N HIS A 119 -8.99 7.61 -3.75
CA HIS A 119 -9.00 7.14 -5.14
C HIS A 119 -7.57 6.79 -5.57
N ILE A 120 -7.39 5.64 -6.19
CA ILE A 120 -6.11 5.18 -6.71
C ILE A 120 -6.32 4.69 -8.13
N ASN A 121 -5.74 5.40 -9.08
CA ASN A 121 -5.55 4.92 -10.44
C ASN A 121 -4.14 4.38 -10.63
N ALA A 122 -3.99 3.49 -11.60
CA ALA A 122 -2.70 3.03 -12.07
C ALA A 122 -2.58 3.26 -13.58
N HIS A 123 -1.41 3.76 -14.00
CA HIS A 123 -1.04 3.90 -15.41
C HIS A 123 -0.39 2.61 -15.90
N PHE A 124 -0.95 2.02 -16.95
CA PHE A 124 -0.47 0.78 -17.53
C PHE A 124 0.37 1.07 -18.77
N ILE A 125 1.61 0.59 -18.75
CA ILE A 125 2.44 0.47 -19.94
C ILE A 125 2.28 -0.93 -20.51
N GLY A 126 2.76 -1.15 -21.73
CA GLY A 126 2.69 -2.48 -22.31
C GLY A 126 3.48 -2.68 -23.59
N LYS A 127 3.56 -3.95 -23.97
CA LYS A 127 4.18 -4.40 -25.22
C LYS A 127 3.29 -5.42 -25.91
N ARG A 128 3.15 -5.24 -27.21
CA ARG A 128 2.47 -6.17 -28.10
C ARG A 128 3.50 -7.07 -28.76
N ASN A 129 3.38 -8.37 -28.54
CA ASN A 129 4.04 -9.36 -29.38
C ASN A 129 3.06 -9.74 -30.52
N PRO A 130 3.39 -9.49 -31.81
CA PRO A 130 2.51 -9.82 -32.93
C PRO A 130 2.13 -11.30 -33.03
N ALA A 131 2.98 -12.19 -32.51
CA ALA A 131 2.70 -13.63 -32.44
C ALA A 131 1.66 -13.99 -31.37
N MET A 132 1.16 -13.01 -30.61
CA MET A 132 0.22 -13.21 -29.52
C MET A 132 -1.08 -12.43 -29.70
N SER A 133 -2.15 -12.99 -29.16
CA SER A 133 -3.49 -12.38 -29.19
C SER A 133 -3.66 -11.25 -28.16
N ARG A 134 -2.86 -11.22 -27.10
CA ARG A 134 -2.95 -10.25 -25.98
C ARG A 134 -1.73 -9.35 -25.88
N ASP A 135 -1.95 -8.16 -25.32
CA ASP A 135 -0.88 -7.27 -24.89
C ASP A 135 -0.37 -7.73 -23.52
N PHE A 136 0.94 -7.57 -23.29
CA PHE A 136 1.51 -7.63 -21.96
C PHE A 136 1.53 -6.24 -21.38
N THR A 137 1.16 -6.12 -20.11
CA THR A 137 1.06 -4.84 -19.44
C THR A 137 1.73 -4.87 -18.08
N TRP A 138 2.19 -3.70 -17.64
CA TRP A 138 2.81 -3.48 -16.35
C TRP A 138 2.33 -2.15 -15.78
N ILE A 139 2.37 -2.00 -14.46
CA ILE A 139 1.99 -0.73 -13.81
C ILE A 139 3.22 0.17 -13.77
N GLN A 140 3.19 1.29 -14.48
CA GLN A 140 4.30 2.26 -14.45
C GLN A 140 4.13 3.28 -13.32
N ALA A 141 2.90 3.70 -13.04
CA ALA A 141 2.65 4.75 -12.08
C ALA A 141 1.33 4.57 -11.34
N LEU A 142 1.25 5.18 -10.16
CA LEU A 142 0.06 5.36 -9.36
C LEU A 142 -0.27 6.84 -9.26
N GLY A 143 -1.56 7.15 -9.45
CA GLY A 143 -2.16 8.42 -9.06
C GLY A 143 -3.06 8.20 -7.87
N ILE A 144 -2.71 8.80 -6.73
CA ILE A 144 -3.41 8.62 -5.46
C ILE A 144 -4.05 9.94 -5.07
N ARG A 145 -5.37 9.98 -4.95
CA ARG A 145 -6.13 11.15 -4.48
C ARG A 145 -6.76 10.88 -3.13
N PHE A 146 -6.66 11.88 -2.26
CA PHE A 146 -7.25 11.88 -0.93
C PHE A 146 -7.50 13.32 -0.50
N ALA A 147 -8.62 13.59 0.17
CA ALA A 147 -9.05 14.96 0.45
C ALA A 147 -8.98 15.86 -0.81
N HIS A 148 -8.16 16.90 -0.79
CA HIS A 148 -7.91 17.80 -1.92
C HIS A 148 -6.50 17.65 -2.52
N HIS A 149 -5.74 16.64 -2.08
CA HIS A 149 -4.37 16.40 -2.49
C HIS A 149 -4.27 15.27 -3.52
N HIS A 150 -3.17 15.25 -4.25
CA HIS A 150 -2.78 14.13 -5.10
C HIS A 150 -1.31 13.78 -4.94
N LEU A 151 -1.02 12.49 -5.04
CA LEU A 151 0.32 11.93 -4.97
C LEU A 151 0.59 11.06 -6.19
N TYR A 152 1.65 11.37 -6.90
CA TYR A 152 2.26 10.57 -7.94
C TYR A 152 3.33 9.65 -7.36
N VAL A 153 3.32 8.38 -7.74
CA VAL A 153 4.44 7.45 -7.53
C VAL A 153 4.66 6.68 -8.82
N GLY A 154 5.83 6.78 -9.42
CA GLY A 154 6.09 6.21 -10.74
C GLY A 154 7.49 5.66 -10.93
N ALA A 155 7.61 4.72 -11.87
CA ALA A 155 8.86 4.30 -12.46
C ALA A 155 9.21 5.26 -13.62
N GLN A 156 10.39 5.86 -13.56
CA GLN A 156 10.95 6.61 -14.67
C GLN A 156 11.22 5.67 -15.84
N LYS A 157 10.89 6.15 -17.05
CA LYS A 157 11.20 5.43 -18.28
C LYS A 157 12.71 5.28 -18.42
N THR A 158 13.16 4.09 -18.77
CA THR A 158 14.57 3.83 -19.05
C THR A 158 14.71 2.82 -20.19
N THR A 159 15.67 3.07 -21.06
CA THR A 159 16.10 2.18 -22.15
C THR A 159 17.15 1.18 -21.70
N ARG A 160 17.82 1.44 -20.57
CA ARG A 160 18.80 0.52 -19.97
C ARG A 160 18.63 0.48 -18.47
N TRP A 161 18.41 -0.72 -17.94
CA TRP A 161 18.35 -0.90 -16.50
C TRP A 161 19.74 -0.73 -15.87
N ASP A 162 19.81 0.16 -14.88
CA ASP A 162 20.92 0.26 -13.93
C ASP A 162 20.36 0.22 -12.51
N ALA A 163 20.72 -0.84 -11.76
CA ALA A 163 20.25 -1.06 -10.41
C ALA A 163 20.77 -0.03 -9.38
N ALA A 164 21.85 0.70 -9.70
CA ALA A 164 22.41 1.75 -8.85
C ALA A 164 21.75 3.12 -9.08
N THR A 165 21.11 3.30 -10.24
CA THR A 165 20.35 4.51 -10.57
C THR A 165 18.96 4.45 -9.93
N ASP A 166 18.51 5.61 -9.45
CA ASP A 166 17.19 5.77 -8.86
C ASP A 166 16.19 6.14 -9.96
N HIS A 167 15.42 5.15 -10.39
CA HIS A 167 14.34 5.25 -11.37
C HIS A 167 13.00 5.54 -10.70
N LEU A 168 12.96 5.77 -9.38
CA LEU A 168 11.75 6.19 -8.68
C LEU A 168 11.49 7.68 -8.90
N SER A 169 10.27 8.03 -9.26
CA SER A 169 9.77 9.41 -9.27
C SER A 169 8.56 9.53 -8.35
N VAL A 170 8.53 10.60 -7.56
CA VAL A 170 7.47 10.91 -6.60
C VAL A 170 7.17 12.39 -6.69
N ALA A 171 5.90 12.75 -6.78
CA ALA A 171 5.45 14.14 -6.73
C ALA A 171 4.18 14.25 -5.89
N PHE A 172 4.08 15.30 -5.09
CA PHE A 172 2.93 15.59 -4.25
C PHE A 172 2.39 16.97 -4.60
N ASP A 173 1.11 17.06 -4.94
CA ASP A 173 0.46 18.27 -5.46
C ASP A 173 1.28 18.92 -6.59
N ASP A 174 1.69 18.11 -7.57
CA ASP A 174 2.50 18.50 -8.74
C ASP A 174 3.96 18.93 -8.43
N GLU A 175 4.36 18.95 -7.16
CA GLU A 175 5.74 19.26 -6.76
C GLU A 175 6.57 17.99 -6.55
N SER A 176 7.77 17.96 -7.14
CA SER A 176 8.69 16.83 -7.00
C SER A 176 9.12 16.63 -5.53
N VAL A 177 9.04 15.40 -5.05
CA VAL A 177 9.47 15.03 -3.70
C VAL A 177 10.93 14.60 -3.72
N GLU A 178 11.80 15.38 -3.09
CA GLU A 178 13.19 15.01 -2.89
C GLU A 178 13.35 14.04 -1.72
N LEU A 179 13.75 12.81 -2.04
CA LEU A 179 14.07 11.77 -1.06
C LEU A 179 15.54 11.37 -1.17
N PRO A 180 16.39 11.78 -0.20
CA PRO A 180 17.79 11.36 -0.15
C PRO A 180 17.98 9.85 -0.29
N ARG A 181 19.03 9.43 -1.02
CA ARG A 181 19.30 8.03 -1.39
C ARG A 181 19.96 7.22 -0.27
N PHE A 182 19.27 7.06 0.85
CA PHE A 182 19.66 6.16 1.94
C PHE A 182 18.45 5.53 2.62
N VAL A 183 18.66 4.36 3.22
CA VAL A 183 17.60 3.61 3.92
C VAL A 183 17.13 4.38 5.15
N GLY A 184 15.81 4.56 5.30
CA GLY A 184 15.21 5.31 6.39
C GLY A 184 15.06 6.80 6.10
N SER A 185 15.56 7.29 4.96
CA SER A 185 15.24 8.63 4.46
C SER A 185 13.72 8.78 4.38
N ARG A 186 13.20 9.84 4.99
CA ARG A 186 11.76 10.04 5.16
C ARG A 186 11.39 11.47 4.78
N TRP A 187 10.38 11.57 3.95
CA TRP A 187 9.70 12.81 3.61
C TRP A 187 8.28 12.78 4.20
N ALA A 188 7.80 13.93 4.64
CA ALA A 188 6.43 14.11 5.13
C ALA A 188 5.86 15.39 4.51
N ALA A 189 4.61 15.34 4.07
CA ALA A 189 3.97 16.47 3.43
C ALA A 189 3.66 17.57 4.46
N PRO A 190 4.09 18.82 4.25
CA PRO A 190 3.79 19.93 5.16
C PRO A 190 2.27 20.21 5.27
N SER A 191 1.55 20.16 4.16
CA SER A 191 0.10 20.39 4.08
C SER A 191 -0.73 19.14 4.44
N ALA A 192 -0.12 17.95 4.43
CA ALA A 192 -0.77 16.70 4.79
C ALA A 192 0.09 15.87 5.78
N PRO A 193 0.15 16.24 7.08
CA PRO A 193 1.07 15.62 8.05
C PRO A 193 0.85 14.12 8.30
N ALA A 194 -0.27 13.57 7.82
CA ALA A 194 -0.57 12.14 7.86
C ALA A 194 0.13 11.35 6.74
N LEU A 195 0.47 12.00 5.63
CA LEU A 195 1.20 11.41 4.52
C LEU A 195 2.70 11.41 4.78
N SER A 196 3.34 10.28 4.50
CA SER A 196 4.78 10.15 4.55
C SER A 196 5.31 9.14 3.56
N ILE A 197 6.56 9.32 3.16
CA ILE A 197 7.24 8.47 2.19
C ILE A 197 8.60 8.13 2.76
N THR A 198 8.90 6.84 2.88
CA THR A 198 10.13 6.36 3.51
C THR A 198 10.87 5.41 2.59
N ARG A 199 12.15 5.67 2.33
CA ARG A 199 13.00 4.73 1.60
C ARG A 199 13.30 3.51 2.43
N THR A 200 13.11 2.34 1.84
CA THR A 200 13.49 1.04 2.45
C THR A 200 14.69 0.40 1.77
N ALA A 201 15.15 0.98 0.66
CA ALA A 201 16.41 0.68 -0.01
C ALA A 201 17.11 1.99 -0.41
N GLN A 202 18.38 1.92 -0.80
CA GLN A 202 19.16 3.10 -1.22
C GLN A 202 18.51 3.83 -2.41
N VAL A 203 17.96 3.06 -3.35
CA VAL A 203 17.26 3.53 -4.55
C VAL A 203 16.02 2.65 -4.82
N ASN A 204 15.09 3.12 -5.64
CA ASN A 204 13.98 2.38 -6.23
C ASN A 204 12.91 1.82 -5.29
N THR A 205 13.10 1.81 -3.97
CA THR A 205 12.11 1.23 -3.03
C THR A 205 11.68 2.21 -1.95
N VAL A 206 10.36 2.46 -1.88
CA VAL A 206 9.73 3.28 -0.85
C VAL A 206 8.51 2.59 -0.25
N VAL A 207 8.16 3.04 0.95
CA VAL A 207 6.85 2.85 1.55
C VAL A 207 6.17 4.21 1.64
N VAL A 208 5.01 4.33 1.02
CA VAL A 208 4.10 5.46 1.12
C VAL A 208 3.04 5.11 2.15
N GLU A 209 2.82 5.98 3.12
CA GLU A 209 1.85 5.75 4.19
C GLU A 209 1.04 7.01 4.42
N LEU A 210 -0.27 6.89 4.29
CA LEU A 210 -1.25 7.84 4.79
C LEU A 210 -1.82 7.24 6.07
N ARG A 211 -1.41 7.78 7.23
CA ARG A 211 -1.72 7.18 8.55
C ARG A 211 -3.21 6.90 8.69
N GLY A 212 -3.52 5.66 9.06
CA GLY A 212 -4.90 5.20 9.28
C GLY A 212 -5.69 4.89 8.01
N VAL A 213 -5.17 5.20 6.81
CA VAL A 213 -5.89 4.99 5.54
C VAL A 213 -5.25 3.87 4.74
N PHE A 214 -3.97 4.01 4.38
CA PHE A 214 -3.25 3.00 3.62
C PHE A 214 -1.75 2.98 3.90
N ARG A 215 -1.13 1.87 3.53
CA ARG A 215 0.32 1.70 3.39
C ARG A 215 0.60 0.99 2.07
N ILE A 216 1.33 1.65 1.18
CA ILE A 216 1.72 1.16 -0.14
C ILE A 216 3.22 0.97 -0.15
N MET A 217 3.68 -0.24 -0.44
CA MET A 217 5.08 -0.49 -0.80
C MET A 217 5.21 -0.36 -2.31
N ALA A 218 6.19 0.39 -2.78
CA ALA A 218 6.47 0.54 -4.21
C ALA A 218 7.95 0.28 -4.47
N ASN A 219 8.22 -0.58 -5.45
CA ASN A 219 9.56 -0.97 -5.86
C ASN A 219 9.68 -0.89 -7.38
N VAL A 220 10.53 0.00 -7.89
CA VAL A 220 10.82 0.04 -9.32
C VAL A 220 11.70 -1.15 -9.69
N VAL A 221 11.28 -1.93 -10.67
CA VAL A 221 11.95 -3.16 -11.14
C VAL A 221 12.04 -3.18 -12.66
N PRO A 222 13.04 -3.85 -13.23
CA PRO A 222 13.14 -4.02 -14.67
C PRO A 222 12.24 -5.14 -15.18
N ILE A 223 11.86 -5.08 -16.45
CA ILE A 223 11.47 -6.23 -17.25
C ILE A 223 12.76 -6.87 -17.76
N THR A 224 13.11 -8.06 -17.28
CA THR A 224 14.38 -8.68 -17.64
C THR A 224 14.29 -9.43 -18.97
N ALA A 225 15.45 -9.62 -19.62
CA ALA A 225 15.55 -10.49 -20.80
C ALA A 225 15.08 -11.93 -20.51
N GLU A 226 15.28 -12.40 -19.28
CA GLU A 226 14.82 -13.72 -18.85
C GLU A 226 13.30 -13.77 -18.73
N ASP A 227 12.66 -12.75 -18.13
CA ASP A 227 11.19 -12.66 -18.08
C ASP A 227 10.62 -12.62 -19.50
N SER A 228 11.23 -11.82 -20.37
CA SER A 228 10.87 -11.72 -21.79
C SER A 228 10.98 -13.06 -22.51
N ARG A 229 12.02 -13.85 -22.23
CA ARG A 229 12.22 -15.18 -22.82
C ARG A 229 11.22 -16.21 -22.30
N ILE A 230 10.96 -16.22 -20.98
CA ILE A 230 10.03 -17.17 -20.34
C ILE A 230 8.58 -16.90 -20.78
N HIS A 231 8.20 -15.62 -20.84
CA HIS A 231 6.82 -15.21 -21.12
C HIS A 231 6.58 -14.80 -22.56
N ASN A 232 7.62 -14.84 -23.40
CA ASN A 232 7.59 -14.44 -24.80
C ASN A 232 7.09 -12.99 -24.99
N TYR A 233 7.52 -12.07 -24.12
CA TYR A 233 7.18 -10.64 -24.24
C TYR A 233 7.77 -10.03 -25.52
N GLY A 234 8.90 -10.56 -25.97
CA GLY A 234 9.64 -10.07 -27.14
C GLY A 234 10.35 -8.73 -26.88
N VAL A 235 10.60 -8.39 -25.61
CA VAL A 235 11.36 -7.20 -25.19
C VAL A 235 12.81 -7.35 -25.66
N THR A 236 13.29 -6.34 -26.38
CA THR A 236 14.65 -6.17 -26.88
C THR A 236 15.28 -4.94 -26.24
N GLU A 237 16.62 -4.83 -26.28
CA GLU A 237 17.33 -3.63 -25.80
C GLU A 237 17.07 -2.40 -26.69
N GLU A 238 16.52 -2.61 -27.89
CA GLU A 238 16.15 -1.57 -28.87
C GLU A 238 14.70 -1.08 -28.70
N ASP A 239 13.93 -1.71 -27.80
CA ASP A 239 12.57 -1.26 -27.49
C ASP A 239 12.62 -0.02 -26.60
N ASP A 240 12.36 1.14 -27.20
CA ASP A 240 12.30 2.41 -26.49
C ASP A 240 11.27 2.40 -25.34
N ASP A 241 11.73 2.94 -24.20
CA ASP A 241 10.93 3.61 -23.15
C ASP A 241 10.19 2.80 -22.07
N SER A 242 10.33 1.48 -21.94
CA SER A 242 9.48 0.74 -20.97
C SER A 242 10.12 -0.48 -20.32
N LEU A 243 11.41 -0.44 -20.00
CA LEU A 243 12.04 -1.52 -19.24
C LEU A 243 11.75 -1.48 -17.74
N ALA A 244 11.10 -0.45 -17.18
CA ALA A 244 10.87 -0.35 -15.75
C ALA A 244 9.39 -0.20 -15.40
N HIS A 245 8.97 -0.90 -14.34
CA HIS A 245 7.61 -0.85 -13.79
C HIS A 245 7.65 -0.91 -12.26
N LEU A 246 6.48 -0.76 -11.64
CA LEU A 246 6.29 -0.83 -10.20
C LEU A 246 5.80 -2.23 -9.80
N ASP A 247 6.58 -2.88 -8.96
CA ASP A 247 6.08 -3.91 -8.06
C ASP A 247 5.49 -3.21 -6.83
N LEU A 248 4.21 -3.42 -6.61
CA LEU A 248 3.39 -2.69 -5.64
C LEU A 248 2.89 -3.64 -4.57
N GLY A 249 2.73 -3.18 -3.34
CA GLY A 249 2.10 -3.91 -2.24
C GLY A 249 1.11 -3.00 -1.54
N PHE A 250 -0.18 -3.36 -1.48
CA PHE A 250 -1.22 -2.52 -0.89
C PHE A 250 -1.68 -3.04 0.47
N LYS A 251 -1.84 -2.14 1.43
CA LYS A 251 -2.56 -2.41 2.67
C LYS A 251 -3.48 -1.26 2.99
N PHE A 252 -4.76 -1.54 3.14
CA PHE A 252 -5.76 -0.55 3.52
C PHE A 252 -6.23 -0.78 4.96
N TYR A 253 -6.64 0.30 5.62
CA TYR A 253 -7.02 0.29 7.03
C TYR A 253 -8.44 0.83 7.27
N ASP A 254 -8.91 1.75 6.42
CA ASP A 254 -10.16 2.48 6.62
C ASP A 254 -10.92 2.62 5.29
N LEU A 255 -11.29 1.48 4.70
CA LEU A 255 -12.16 1.44 3.52
C LEU A 255 -13.62 1.26 3.97
N THR A 256 -14.54 1.92 3.28
CA THR A 256 -15.99 1.76 3.48
C THR A 256 -16.51 0.51 2.78
N ASP A 257 -17.73 0.09 3.13
CA ASP A 257 -18.39 -1.07 2.50
C ASP A 257 -18.79 -0.83 1.03
N ASP A 258 -18.78 0.43 0.55
CA ASP A 258 -19.05 0.80 -0.85
C ASP A 258 -17.78 0.96 -1.69
N VAL A 259 -16.59 0.65 -1.16
CA VAL A 259 -15.34 0.68 -1.91
C VAL A 259 -15.43 -0.15 -3.20
N HIS A 260 -14.91 0.38 -4.30
CA HIS A 260 -14.89 -0.29 -5.60
C HIS A 260 -13.55 -0.11 -6.31
N GLY A 261 -13.47 -0.57 -7.55
CA GLY A 261 -12.25 -0.60 -8.38
C GLY A 261 -11.78 -2.03 -8.58
N VAL A 262 -10.75 -2.21 -9.40
CA VAL A 262 -10.16 -3.54 -9.70
C VAL A 262 -9.84 -4.28 -8.39
N LEU A 263 -9.03 -3.67 -7.53
CA LEU A 263 -8.67 -4.22 -6.23
C LEU A 263 -9.71 -3.90 -5.16
N GLY A 264 -10.24 -2.67 -5.17
CA GLY A 264 -11.10 -2.17 -4.11
C GLY A 264 -12.37 -3.00 -3.92
N GLN A 265 -13.00 -3.48 -5.00
CA GLN A 265 -14.22 -4.29 -4.89
C GLN A 265 -14.03 -5.57 -4.05
N THR A 266 -12.81 -6.10 -3.96
CA THR A 266 -12.50 -7.30 -3.19
C THR A 266 -12.57 -7.09 -1.69
N TYR A 267 -12.55 -5.82 -1.24
CA TYR A 267 -12.65 -5.42 0.17
C TYR A 267 -14.09 -5.27 0.65
N ARG A 268 -15.08 -5.36 -0.25
CA ARG A 268 -16.49 -5.22 0.14
C ARG A 268 -16.96 -6.44 0.94
N PRO A 269 -17.80 -6.27 1.99
CA PRO A 269 -18.32 -7.39 2.77
C PRO A 269 -19.14 -8.39 1.94
N ASN A 270 -19.78 -7.93 0.88
CA ASN A 270 -20.60 -8.74 -0.02
C ASN A 270 -19.86 -9.16 -1.31
N TYR A 271 -18.54 -8.98 -1.38
CA TYR A 271 -17.76 -9.44 -2.52
C TYR A 271 -17.84 -10.96 -2.62
N VAL A 272 -18.27 -11.45 -3.78
CA VAL A 272 -18.25 -12.87 -4.12
C VAL A 272 -17.22 -13.05 -5.21
N ASN A 273 -16.16 -13.79 -4.90
CA ASN A 273 -15.13 -14.11 -5.87
C ASN A 273 -15.71 -15.01 -6.97
N ARG A 274 -15.83 -14.48 -8.19
CA ARG A 274 -16.29 -15.21 -9.39
C ARG A 274 -15.15 -15.69 -10.28
N LEU A 275 -13.91 -15.50 -9.84
CA LEU A 275 -12.74 -15.92 -10.58
C LEU A 275 -12.62 -17.44 -10.53
N ASN A 276 -12.13 -18.03 -11.62
CA ASN A 276 -11.76 -19.42 -11.60
C ASN A 276 -10.45 -19.59 -10.82
N VAL A 277 -10.54 -19.74 -9.49
CA VAL A 277 -9.39 -19.89 -8.59
C VAL A 277 -8.58 -21.17 -8.81
N THR A 278 -9.10 -22.12 -9.60
CA THR A 278 -8.34 -23.31 -10.03
C THR A 278 -7.45 -23.05 -11.26
N SER A 279 -7.66 -21.92 -11.95
CA SER A 279 -6.78 -21.48 -13.03
C SER A 279 -5.43 -21.03 -12.47
N ASN A 280 -4.35 -21.31 -13.19
CA ASN A 280 -3.02 -20.77 -12.86
C ASN A 280 -2.95 -19.24 -12.99
N MET A 281 -3.86 -18.65 -13.78
CA MET A 281 -3.97 -17.20 -13.98
C MET A 281 -5.45 -16.78 -14.01
N PRO A 282 -6.10 -16.63 -12.85
CA PRO A 282 -7.45 -16.07 -12.79
C PRO A 282 -7.41 -14.59 -13.19
N VAL A 283 -8.23 -14.19 -14.16
CA VAL A 283 -8.25 -12.82 -14.69
C VAL A 283 -9.53 -12.11 -14.29
N MET A 284 -9.38 -10.91 -13.73
CA MET A 284 -10.49 -10.01 -13.49
C MET A 284 -10.86 -9.28 -14.79
N GLY A 285 -12.09 -9.54 -15.25
CA GLY A 285 -12.66 -8.87 -16.42
C GLY A 285 -13.22 -7.48 -16.10
N GLY A 286 -13.90 -6.87 -17.07
CA GLY A 286 -14.57 -5.57 -16.90
C GLY A 286 -13.65 -4.35 -17.07
N ALA A 287 -12.53 -4.48 -17.78
CA ALA A 287 -11.60 -3.37 -18.02
C ALA A 287 -12.26 -2.02 -18.42
N PRO A 288 -13.31 -2.00 -19.27
CA PRO A 288 -14.01 -0.74 -19.58
C PRO A 288 -14.61 -0.02 -18.37
N ASP A 289 -15.07 -0.74 -17.34
CA ASP A 289 -15.71 -0.15 -16.16
C ASP A 289 -14.71 0.57 -15.25
N TYR A 290 -13.43 0.19 -15.34
CA TYR A 290 -12.35 0.76 -14.53
C TYR A 290 -11.56 1.82 -15.29
N LEU A 291 -11.82 2.04 -16.57
CA LEU A 291 -11.08 3.03 -17.36
C LEU A 291 -11.30 4.43 -16.79
N SER A 292 -10.22 5.17 -16.57
CA SER A 292 -10.25 6.60 -16.23
C SER A 292 -9.66 7.42 -17.37
N SER A 293 -10.07 8.68 -17.48
CA SER A 293 -9.57 9.57 -18.53
C SER A 293 -8.11 9.99 -18.33
N ASP A 294 -7.65 10.08 -17.08
CA ASP A 294 -6.26 10.35 -16.72
C ASP A 294 -5.89 9.79 -15.33
N LEU A 295 -4.61 9.84 -15.00
CA LEU A 295 -4.05 9.27 -13.78
C LEU A 295 -4.65 9.86 -12.47
N PHE A 296 -5.14 11.08 -12.47
CA PHE A 296 -5.76 11.74 -11.32
C PHE A 296 -7.27 11.96 -11.50
N SER A 297 -7.85 11.58 -12.63
CA SER A 297 -9.29 11.64 -12.81
C SER A 297 -10.02 10.63 -11.93
N THR A 298 -11.23 10.98 -11.53
CA THR A 298 -12.07 10.18 -10.63
C THR A 298 -13.39 9.84 -11.33
N ASP A 299 -13.29 9.49 -12.62
CA ASP A 299 -14.40 9.46 -13.58
C ASP A 299 -14.69 8.06 -14.14
N CYS A 300 -14.01 7.02 -13.64
CA CYS A 300 -14.34 5.65 -14.01
C CYS A 300 -15.79 5.31 -13.66
N ALA A 301 -16.38 4.34 -14.36
CA ALA A 301 -17.79 3.98 -14.20
C ALA A 301 -18.13 3.56 -12.75
N VAL A 302 -17.13 3.02 -12.04
CA VAL A 302 -17.25 2.56 -10.66
C VAL A 302 -16.76 3.57 -9.62
N ALA A 303 -16.44 4.81 -10.00
CA ALA A 303 -15.90 5.80 -9.08
C ALA A 303 -16.85 6.06 -7.89
N ARG A 304 -16.27 6.16 -6.69
CA ARG A 304 -16.92 6.48 -5.42
C ARG A 304 -16.36 7.74 -4.76
N PHE A 305 -15.23 8.23 -5.25
CA PHE A 305 -14.53 9.36 -4.68
C PHE A 305 -15.38 10.63 -4.68
N GLY A 306 -15.37 11.34 -3.56
CA GLY A 306 -16.16 12.56 -3.38
C GLY A 306 -17.67 12.35 -3.32
N ARG A 307 -18.17 11.11 -3.45
CA ARG A 307 -19.57 10.79 -3.13
C ARG A 307 -19.71 10.91 -1.62
N ARG A 308 -20.12 12.08 -1.14
CA ARG A 308 -20.57 12.23 0.25
C ARG A 308 -21.61 11.15 0.49
N ILE A 309 -21.32 10.20 1.38
CA ILE A 309 -22.37 9.41 1.98
C ILE A 309 -23.28 10.44 2.64
N ARG A 310 -24.45 10.69 2.04
CA ARG A 310 -25.55 11.28 2.78
C ARG A 310 -25.87 10.25 3.86
N GLN A 311 -25.18 10.34 5.00
CA GLN A 311 -25.66 9.72 6.22
C GLN A 311 -27.10 10.22 6.35
N GLY A 312 -28.02 9.25 6.36
CA GLY A 312 -29.44 9.49 6.22
C GLY A 312 -29.87 10.67 7.09
N ALA A 313 -30.67 11.54 6.49
CA ALA A 313 -31.51 12.45 7.25
C ALA A 313 -32.07 11.66 8.43
N ALA A 314 -31.71 12.08 9.65
CA ALA A 314 -32.41 11.66 10.84
C ALA A 314 -33.90 11.88 10.54
N ALA A 315 -34.64 10.78 10.38
CA ALA A 315 -36.08 10.85 10.30
C ALA A 315 -36.51 11.58 11.57
N THR A 316 -37.08 12.77 11.38
CA THR A 316 -37.71 13.52 12.46
C THR A 316 -38.84 12.65 12.98
N THR A 317 -38.59 11.88 14.03
CA THR A 317 -39.63 11.18 14.77
C THR A 317 -40.42 12.25 15.50
N THR A 318 -41.47 12.74 14.86
CA THR A 318 -42.54 13.48 15.53
C THR A 318 -43.17 12.54 16.54
N THR A 319 -42.84 12.72 17.81
CA THR A 319 -43.53 12.11 18.94
C THR A 319 -44.96 12.64 18.98
N ILE A 320 -45.91 11.83 18.52
CA ILE A 320 -47.31 11.94 18.91
C ILE A 320 -47.63 10.67 19.68
N GLY A 321 -48.00 10.84 20.94
CA GLY A 321 -48.20 9.76 21.90
C GLY A 321 -49.51 9.00 21.75
N GLY A 322 -49.58 7.90 22.50
CA GLY A 322 -50.83 7.19 22.82
C GLY A 322 -50.75 5.68 22.57
N PRO A 323 -51.01 4.82 23.58
CA PRO A 323 -50.87 3.37 23.46
C PRO A 323 -52.12 2.75 22.85
N ALA A 324 -51.94 1.78 21.96
CA ALA A 324 -53.01 0.85 21.60
C ALA A 324 -52.41 -0.53 21.31
N ASN A 325 -52.72 -1.47 22.22
CA ASN A 325 -52.62 -2.90 21.95
C ASN A 325 -53.59 -3.27 20.81
N ILE A 326 -53.26 -4.30 20.01
CA ILE A 326 -54.07 -5.51 19.76
C ILE A 326 -53.71 -6.19 18.41
N ALA A 327 -53.50 -7.52 18.55
CA ALA A 327 -53.73 -8.65 17.65
C ALA A 327 -52.93 -8.87 16.35
N MET A 328 -52.26 -10.03 16.35
CA MET A 328 -52.14 -10.93 15.20
C MET A 328 -53.51 -11.16 14.54
N ASP A 329 -53.55 -11.10 13.21
CA ASP A 329 -54.48 -11.91 12.44
C ASP A 329 -53.74 -12.52 11.23
N THR A 330 -53.77 -13.84 11.19
CA THR A 330 -53.38 -14.69 10.08
C THR A 330 -54.59 -14.86 9.19
N HIS A 331 -54.55 -14.52 7.90
CA HIS A 331 -55.25 -15.32 6.88
C HIS A 331 -54.83 -14.99 5.44
N GLN A 332 -54.93 -16.04 4.65
CA GLN A 332 -54.60 -16.26 3.24
C GLN A 332 -55.47 -15.49 2.22
N THR A 333 -55.17 -15.76 0.94
CA THR A 333 -55.90 -15.57 -0.34
C THR A 333 -55.35 -14.40 -1.17
N GLU A 334 -54.92 -14.55 -2.44
CA GLU A 334 -54.93 -15.65 -3.43
C GLU A 334 -53.53 -15.86 -4.05
#